data_AF-A0A2D5EVG5-F1
#
_entry.id   AF-A0A2D5EVG5-F1
#
_cell.length_a   1.000
_cell.length_b   1.000
_cell.length_c   1.000
_cell.angle_alpha   90.00
_cell.angle_beta   90.00
_cell.angle_gamma   90.00
#
_symmetry.space_group_name_H-M   'P 1'
#
loop_
_entity.id
_entity.type
_entity.pdbx_description
1 polymer ?
#
loop_
_entity_poly.entity_id
_entity_poly.type
_entity_poly.pdbx_seq_one_letter_code
_entity_poly.pdbx_strand_id
1 'polypeptide(L)'
;MRIDDVHAPQPPSTSPTGPAPHDEATALLRQVAPHATRGLTPEALATHLEDAQRRHGLPTTGEPDAATLEALRREASWIDHERAAHEADDAPQEIQPRAPRSPHLADPRVQLMGSDLAPRDEGAVRRAATLRRQLPSLDPSSRRDLAERLDGLSPERLADDLATLRGAAGRLRARASRAYVGMGDVRAELPDPVARALLRGVGEPAGSAPGSEGLFGAETAELAAQVYAHLPEDVRGELDGLLARVGAEAPDTERALLLEAVTARWQDIRAGRTDLSEVTAFADAIRGLDREALVRGTTVLDVDGGVGLLQLDPRACTQACALVIRAEADPVVAWELTSVMGQRGERPHASDAGVLETYARFTEGRWGAPQMGPSLRLYDQSTNRGYVAQQADTPAGRARIAALLERGVDVYLGVRWEGGSGHATVLTDVRGEGARREVRLFDPSSGRSSWVNLSELGDFELNGSRARAGLFHDSARGRRDAVTWDPGAGRPVATDSLFERLR
;
A
#
# COMPACT_ATOMS: atom_id res chain seq x y z
N MET A 1 -80.07 37.31 7.68
CA MET A 1 -80.59 36.05 8.27
C MET A 1 -80.01 34.91 7.43
N ARG A 2 -79.50 33.88 8.10
CA ARG A 2 -78.57 32.80 7.66
C ARG A 2 -78.69 32.34 6.20
N ILE A 3 -77.54 32.20 5.54
CA ILE A 3 -77.34 31.38 4.33
C ILE A 3 -76.12 30.49 4.57
N ASP A 4 -76.44 29.25 4.96
CA ASP A 4 -75.94 27.94 4.55
C ASP A 4 -74.44 27.61 4.38
N ASP A 5 -74.11 26.53 5.07
CA ASP A 5 -72.90 25.72 5.06
C ASP A 5 -72.49 25.24 3.66
N VAL A 6 -71.26 25.58 3.27
CA VAL A 6 -70.55 24.89 2.18
C VAL A 6 -69.55 23.93 2.83
N HIS A 7 -69.87 22.64 2.81
CA HIS A 7 -68.94 21.57 3.16
C HIS A 7 -67.74 21.59 2.22
N ALA A 8 -66.57 21.97 2.74
CA ALA A 8 -65.30 21.69 2.09
C ALA A 8 -65.02 20.17 2.17
N PRO A 9 -64.62 19.51 1.06
CA PRO A 9 -64.24 18.10 1.10
C PRO A 9 -63.01 17.94 1.98
N GLN A 10 -63.10 17.07 3.00
CA GLN A 10 -61.91 16.68 3.76
C GLN A 10 -60.91 16.00 2.83
N PRO A 11 -59.62 16.36 2.88
CA PRO A 11 -58.59 15.66 2.13
C PRO A 11 -58.51 14.20 2.63
N PRO A 12 -58.22 13.24 1.73
CA PRO A 12 -58.09 11.85 2.13
C PRO A 12 -57.00 11.72 3.19
N SER A 13 -57.38 11.23 4.37
CA SER A 13 -56.47 10.79 5.41
C SER A 13 -55.68 9.58 4.91
N THR A 14 -54.61 9.83 4.15
CA THR A 14 -53.57 8.83 3.91
C THR A 14 -52.67 8.84 5.13
N SER A 15 -53.04 8.08 6.16
CA SER A 15 -52.08 7.73 7.22
C SER A 15 -50.99 6.89 6.56
N PRO A 16 -49.73 7.32 6.52
CA PRO A 16 -48.66 6.46 6.01
C PRO A 16 -48.56 5.26 6.97
N THR A 17 -48.91 4.08 6.50
CA THR A 17 -48.81 2.80 7.23
C THR A 17 -47.36 2.30 7.36
N GLY A 18 -46.39 3.21 7.32
CA GLY A 18 -44.97 2.88 7.50
C GLY A 18 -44.54 3.01 8.96
N PRO A 19 -43.46 2.31 9.37
CA PRO A 19 -42.83 2.55 10.68
C PRO A 19 -42.42 4.04 10.80
N ALA A 20 -42.43 4.57 12.03
CA ALA A 20 -41.93 5.91 12.25
C ALA A 20 -40.45 5.99 11.81
N PRO A 21 -39.97 7.10 11.23
CA PRO A 21 -38.59 7.23 10.75
C PRO A 21 -37.53 6.83 11.78
N HIS A 22 -37.78 7.07 13.08
CA HIS A 22 -36.90 6.64 14.17
C HIS A 22 -36.89 5.12 14.38
N ASP A 23 -38.03 4.44 14.23
CA ASP A 23 -38.11 2.98 14.34
C ASP A 23 -37.37 2.31 13.18
N GLU A 24 -37.54 2.85 11.98
CA GLU A 24 -36.83 2.37 10.79
C GLU A 24 -35.32 2.60 10.90
N ALA A 25 -34.90 3.80 11.29
CA ALA A 25 -33.49 4.10 11.53
C ALA A 25 -32.87 3.17 12.59
N THR A 26 -33.59 2.91 13.68
CA THR A 26 -33.14 1.99 14.73
C THR A 26 -32.98 0.56 14.20
N ALA A 27 -33.92 0.10 13.37
CA ALA A 27 -33.84 -1.23 12.76
C ALA A 27 -32.65 -1.34 11.79
N LEU A 28 -32.45 -0.35 10.93
CA LEU A 28 -31.34 -0.32 9.98
C LEU A 28 -29.98 -0.21 10.69
N LEU A 29 -29.86 0.62 11.72
CA LEU A 29 -28.63 0.72 12.53
C LEU A 29 -28.32 -0.59 13.27
N ARG A 30 -29.33 -1.35 13.71
CA ARG A 30 -29.11 -2.69 14.28
C ARG A 30 -28.58 -3.69 13.28
N GLN A 31 -28.96 -3.56 12.00
CA GLN A 31 -28.47 -4.41 10.93
C GLN A 31 -27.04 -4.02 10.52
N VAL A 32 -26.78 -2.71 10.43
CA VAL A 32 -25.48 -2.17 9.99
C VAL A 32 -24.42 -2.24 11.09
N ALA A 33 -24.78 -2.04 12.37
CA ALA A 33 -23.87 -2.00 13.51
C ALA A 33 -24.45 -2.75 14.73
N PRO A 34 -24.60 -4.09 14.68
CA PRO A 34 -25.31 -4.87 15.69
C PRO A 34 -24.68 -4.80 17.10
N HIS A 35 -23.38 -4.52 17.19
CA HIS A 35 -22.68 -4.39 18.46
C HIS A 35 -22.85 -3.00 19.11
N ALA A 36 -23.01 -1.95 18.29
CA ALA A 36 -23.14 -0.57 18.76
C ALA A 36 -24.57 -0.24 19.23
N THR A 37 -25.56 -1.05 18.82
CA THR A 37 -26.98 -0.71 18.96
C THR A 37 -27.71 -1.45 20.09
N ARG A 38 -26.98 -2.19 20.95
CA ARG A 38 -27.57 -2.83 22.13
C ARG A 38 -27.85 -1.78 23.21
N GLY A 39 -29.13 -1.54 23.48
CA GLY A 39 -29.56 -0.61 24.53
C GLY A 39 -29.47 0.86 24.14
N LEU A 40 -29.71 1.20 22.87
CA LEU A 40 -29.72 2.59 22.39
C LEU A 40 -30.71 3.44 23.18
N THR A 41 -30.18 4.45 23.86
CA THR A 41 -30.97 5.60 24.31
C THR A 41 -31.25 6.52 23.11
N PRO A 42 -32.24 7.43 23.19
CA PRO A 42 -32.46 8.44 22.15
C PRO A 42 -31.22 9.28 21.84
N GLU A 43 -30.38 9.62 22.84
CA GLU A 43 -29.14 10.37 22.58
C GLU A 43 -28.08 9.53 21.86
N ALA A 44 -27.99 8.23 22.19
CA ALA A 44 -27.09 7.32 21.49
C ALA A 44 -27.54 7.13 20.03
N LEU A 45 -28.85 7.05 19.79
CA LEU A 45 -29.42 6.98 18.43
C LEU A 45 -29.05 8.22 17.61
N ALA A 46 -29.20 9.42 18.17
CA ALA A 46 -28.81 10.67 17.49
C ALA A 46 -27.31 10.68 17.15
N THR A 47 -26.45 10.29 18.09
CA THR A 47 -25.00 10.19 17.86
C THR A 47 -24.66 9.23 16.71
N HIS A 48 -25.30 8.07 16.65
CA HIS A 48 -25.08 7.12 15.55
C HIS A 48 -25.64 7.61 14.21
N LEU A 49 -26.73 8.39 14.23
CA LEU A 49 -27.26 9.03 13.03
C LEU A 49 -26.31 10.12 12.51
N GLU A 50 -25.72 10.93 13.39
CA GLU A 50 -24.69 11.90 13.01
C GLU A 50 -23.47 11.24 12.36
N ASP A 51 -23.01 10.12 12.93
CA ASP A 51 -21.91 9.34 12.35
C ASP A 51 -22.28 8.75 10.99
N ALA A 52 -23.49 8.22 10.83
CA ALA A 52 -23.98 7.76 9.53
C ALA A 52 -24.05 8.91 8.52
N GLN A 53 -24.58 10.07 8.91
CA GLN A 53 -24.67 11.25 8.05
C GLN A 53 -23.28 11.72 7.60
N ARG A 54 -22.31 11.81 8.53
CA ARG A 54 -20.92 12.16 8.20
C ARG A 54 -20.30 11.19 7.21
N ARG A 55 -20.48 9.87 7.41
CA ARG A 55 -19.94 8.83 6.49
C ARG A 55 -20.50 8.94 5.08
N HIS A 56 -21.76 9.31 4.94
CA HIS A 56 -22.45 9.42 3.65
C HIS A 56 -22.43 10.84 3.06
N GLY A 57 -21.67 11.78 3.64
CA GLY A 57 -21.58 13.16 3.17
C GLY A 57 -22.90 13.94 3.28
N LEU A 58 -23.78 13.54 4.21
CA LEU A 58 -25.06 14.18 4.47
C LEU A 58 -24.92 15.26 5.56
N PRO A 59 -25.82 16.26 5.60
CA PRO A 59 -25.89 17.21 6.71
C PRO A 59 -26.01 16.49 8.06
N THR A 60 -25.18 16.89 9.02
CA THR A 60 -25.15 16.28 10.35
C THR A 60 -26.22 16.90 11.25
N THR A 61 -27.40 16.29 11.29
CA THR A 61 -28.56 16.76 12.07
C THR A 61 -28.88 15.90 13.28
N GLY A 62 -28.40 14.64 13.30
CA GLY A 62 -28.79 13.64 14.31
C GLY A 62 -30.24 13.15 14.16
N GLU A 63 -30.94 13.56 13.11
CA GLU A 63 -32.32 13.16 12.82
C GLU A 63 -32.39 12.28 11.57
N PRO A 64 -33.23 11.22 11.57
CA PRO A 64 -33.34 10.30 10.44
C PRO A 64 -34.23 10.88 9.34
N ASP A 65 -33.64 11.70 8.47
CA ASP A 65 -34.31 12.19 7.26
C ASP A 65 -34.32 11.13 6.14
N ALA A 66 -35.03 11.42 5.03
CA ALA A 66 -35.21 10.46 3.95
C ALA A 66 -33.88 10.05 3.29
N ALA A 67 -32.91 10.98 3.21
CA ALA A 67 -31.59 10.73 2.64
C ALA A 67 -30.75 9.83 3.56
N THR A 68 -30.83 10.06 4.87
CA THR A 68 -30.18 9.26 5.91
C THR A 68 -30.72 7.83 5.91
N LEU A 69 -32.04 7.67 5.88
CA LEU A 69 -32.68 6.34 5.81
C LEU A 69 -32.29 5.59 4.53
N GLU A 70 -32.27 6.26 3.38
CA GLU A 70 -31.89 5.62 2.12
C GLU A 70 -30.41 5.20 2.10
N ALA A 71 -29.52 6.01 2.67
CA ALA A 71 -28.12 5.64 2.83
C ALA A 71 -27.95 4.39 3.72
N LEU A 72 -28.68 4.33 4.85
CA LEU A 72 -28.67 3.17 5.74
C LEU A 72 -29.26 1.91 5.09
N ARG A 73 -30.31 2.02 4.25
CA ARG A 73 -30.86 0.88 3.50
C ARG A 73 -29.86 0.30 2.51
N ARG A 74 -29.13 1.15 1.78
CA ARG A 74 -28.07 0.71 0.85
C ARG A 74 -26.95 -0.03 1.59
N GLU A 75 -26.53 0.50 2.73
CA GLU A 75 -25.51 -0.12 3.58
C GLU A 75 -25.97 -1.49 4.13
N ALA A 76 -27.21 -1.58 4.63
CA ALA A 76 -27.82 -2.83 5.06
C ALA A 76 -27.91 -3.87 3.94
N SER A 77 -28.32 -3.46 2.74
CA SER A 77 -28.40 -4.33 1.57
C SER A 77 -27.04 -4.87 1.12
N TRP A 78 -25.98 -4.06 1.24
CA TRP A 78 -24.61 -4.50 0.92
C TRP A 78 -24.12 -5.56 1.92
N ILE A 79 -24.36 -5.36 3.22
CA ILE A 79 -24.02 -6.33 4.27
C ILE A 79 -24.73 -7.67 4.06
N ASP A 80 -26.01 -7.64 3.68
CA ASP A 80 -26.76 -8.86 3.36
C ASP A 80 -26.17 -9.60 2.15
N HIS A 81 -25.66 -8.88 1.16
CA HIS A 81 -25.01 -9.47 -0.02
C HIS A 81 -23.67 -10.14 0.31
N GLU A 82 -22.82 -9.46 1.09
CA GLU A 82 -21.54 -10.01 1.57
C GLU A 82 -21.75 -11.26 2.44
N ARG A 83 -22.75 -11.24 3.32
CA ARG A 83 -23.09 -12.43 4.13
C ARG A 83 -23.53 -13.60 3.25
N ALA A 84 -24.35 -13.34 2.23
CA ALA A 84 -24.78 -14.39 1.29
C ALA A 84 -23.61 -14.95 0.47
N ALA A 85 -22.63 -14.11 0.09
CA ALA A 85 -21.42 -14.56 -0.61
C ALA A 85 -20.55 -15.45 0.29
N HIS A 86 -20.34 -15.07 1.55
CA HIS A 86 -19.62 -15.89 2.52
C HIS A 86 -20.32 -17.23 2.83
N GLU A 87 -21.64 -17.23 2.99
CA GLU A 87 -22.42 -18.47 3.18
C GLU A 87 -22.34 -19.41 1.96
N ALA A 88 -22.21 -18.86 0.74
CA ALA A 88 -22.02 -19.64 -0.48
C ALA A 88 -20.62 -20.26 -0.58
N ASP A 89 -19.59 -19.57 -0.10
CA ASP A 89 -18.21 -20.09 -0.07
C ASP A 89 -18.01 -21.19 0.99
N ASP A 90 -18.74 -21.11 2.11
CA ASP A 90 -18.72 -22.11 3.18
C ASP A 90 -19.65 -23.32 2.90
N ALA A 91 -20.44 -23.28 1.82
CA ALA A 91 -21.28 -24.40 1.43
C ALA A 91 -20.40 -25.61 1.05
N PRO A 92 -20.61 -26.80 1.65
CA PRO A 92 -19.80 -27.99 1.35
C PRO A 92 -19.89 -28.33 -0.14
N GLN A 93 -18.76 -28.19 -0.84
CA GLN A 93 -18.70 -28.51 -2.26
C GLN A 93 -19.04 -29.99 -2.48
N GLU A 94 -20.20 -30.23 -3.08
CA GLU A 94 -20.65 -31.56 -3.47
C GLU A 94 -19.63 -32.13 -4.46
N ILE A 95 -18.86 -33.13 -4.01
CA ILE A 95 -17.80 -33.77 -4.78
C ILE A 95 -18.45 -34.45 -5.99
N GLN A 96 -18.43 -33.78 -7.14
CA GLN A 96 -18.91 -34.40 -8.38
C GLN A 96 -18.02 -35.61 -8.73
N PRO A 97 -18.61 -36.79 -8.99
CA PRO A 97 -17.84 -37.97 -9.35
C PRO A 97 -17.15 -37.75 -10.70
N ARG A 98 -15.83 -37.93 -10.71
CA ARG A 98 -14.99 -37.86 -11.92
C ARG A 98 -15.49 -38.87 -12.96
N ALA A 99 -15.90 -38.36 -14.13
CA ALA A 99 -16.23 -39.18 -15.28
C ALA A 99 -15.02 -39.98 -15.78
N PRO A 100 -15.21 -41.23 -16.25
CA PRO A 100 -14.13 -42.08 -16.74
C PRO A 100 -13.58 -41.59 -18.08
N ARG A 101 -12.25 -41.65 -18.22
CA ARG A 101 -11.53 -41.35 -19.46
C ARG A 101 -11.70 -42.50 -20.47
N SER A 102 -12.33 -42.23 -21.61
CA SER A 102 -12.32 -43.13 -22.77
C SER A 102 -11.03 -42.97 -23.60
N PRO A 103 -10.48 -44.05 -24.18
CA PRO A 103 -9.35 -44.00 -25.10
C PRO A 103 -9.77 -44.12 -26.58
N HIS A 104 -8.87 -43.63 -27.45
CA HIS A 104 -8.77 -43.79 -28.91
C HIS A 104 -9.72 -42.97 -29.82
N LEU A 105 -9.14 -42.17 -30.73
CA LEU A 105 -9.02 -42.48 -32.17
C LEU A 105 -8.37 -41.32 -32.95
N ALA A 106 -7.79 -41.67 -34.09
CA ALA A 106 -7.00 -40.83 -34.99
C ALA A 106 -7.85 -39.95 -35.94
N ASP A 107 -7.24 -38.80 -36.31
CA ASP A 107 -7.29 -37.94 -37.53
C ASP A 107 -8.36 -38.23 -38.63
N PRO A 108 -8.96 -37.23 -39.37
CA PRO A 108 -8.21 -36.25 -40.18
C PRO A 108 -8.81 -34.84 -40.44
N ARG A 109 -7.91 -33.90 -40.77
CA ARG A 109 -8.06 -32.78 -41.73
C ARG A 109 -9.25 -31.81 -41.59
N VAL A 110 -8.93 -30.60 -41.13
CA VAL A 110 -9.64 -29.37 -41.53
C VAL A 110 -8.62 -28.41 -42.15
N GLN A 111 -8.69 -28.27 -43.48
CA GLN A 111 -8.14 -27.12 -44.19
C GLN A 111 -9.01 -25.91 -43.82
N LEU A 112 -8.45 -24.97 -43.06
CA LEU A 112 -9.02 -23.64 -42.92
C LEU A 112 -8.09 -22.63 -43.60
N MET A 113 -8.73 -21.82 -44.44
CA MET A 113 -8.15 -20.87 -45.36
C MET A 113 -7.39 -19.75 -44.64
N GLY A 114 -6.47 -19.15 -45.38
CA GLY A 114 -5.50 -18.16 -44.93
C GLY A 114 -6.13 -17.01 -44.15
N SER A 115 -5.60 -16.82 -42.95
CA SER A 115 -5.33 -15.49 -42.45
C SER A 115 -3.83 -15.28 -42.59
N ASP A 116 -3.43 -14.19 -43.25
CA ASP A 116 -2.05 -13.70 -43.32
C ASP A 116 -1.60 -13.27 -41.91
N LEU A 117 -1.39 -14.26 -41.03
CA LEU A 117 -0.68 -14.06 -39.79
C LEU A 117 0.80 -14.06 -40.16
N ALA A 118 1.40 -12.88 -40.10
CA ALA A 118 2.85 -12.72 -40.16
C ALA A 118 3.54 -13.82 -39.32
N PRO A 119 4.65 -14.40 -39.78
CA PRO A 119 5.32 -15.50 -39.08
C PRO A 119 5.57 -15.08 -37.63
N ARG A 120 4.86 -15.70 -36.69
CA ARG A 120 5.07 -15.49 -35.26
C ARG A 120 6.54 -15.85 -34.98
N ASP A 121 7.29 -14.92 -34.39
CA ASP A 121 8.65 -15.19 -33.92
C ASP A 121 8.58 -16.33 -32.89
N GLU A 122 8.83 -17.57 -33.33
CA GLU A 122 8.83 -18.74 -32.47
C GLU A 122 9.83 -18.62 -31.31
N GLY A 123 10.85 -17.77 -31.48
CA GLY A 123 11.78 -17.41 -30.42
C GLY A 123 11.09 -16.61 -29.32
N ALA A 124 10.29 -15.60 -29.67
CA ALA A 124 9.51 -14.80 -28.73
C ALA A 124 8.53 -15.67 -27.93
N VAL A 125 7.80 -16.55 -28.62
CA VAL A 125 6.86 -17.51 -28.00
C VAL A 125 7.59 -18.46 -27.04
N ARG A 126 8.73 -19.03 -27.44
CA ARG A 126 9.55 -19.88 -26.57
C ARG A 126 10.12 -19.13 -25.37
N ARG A 127 10.53 -17.86 -25.56
CA ARG A 127 11.04 -16.98 -24.49
C ARG A 127 9.94 -16.65 -23.47
N ALA A 128 8.73 -16.32 -23.91
CA ALA A 128 7.57 -16.10 -23.06
C ALA A 128 7.17 -17.37 -22.28
N ALA A 129 7.10 -18.52 -22.96
CA ALA A 129 6.83 -19.80 -22.31
C ALA A 129 7.88 -20.21 -21.26
N THR A 130 9.14 -19.82 -21.47
CA THR A 130 10.22 -20.04 -20.50
C THR A 130 10.09 -19.12 -19.30
N LEU A 131 9.76 -17.84 -19.51
CA LEU A 131 9.52 -16.91 -18.40
C LEU A 131 8.32 -17.35 -17.55
N ARG A 132 7.21 -17.77 -18.18
CA ARG A 132 6.05 -18.35 -17.49
C ARG A 132 6.42 -19.50 -16.55
N ARG A 133 7.39 -20.33 -16.93
CA ARG A 133 7.92 -21.43 -16.10
C ARG A 133 8.87 -20.95 -15.00
N GLN A 134 9.54 -19.81 -15.20
CA GLN A 134 10.49 -19.21 -14.26
C GLN A 134 9.86 -18.26 -13.26
N LEU A 135 8.53 -18.09 -13.27
CA LEU A 135 7.77 -17.26 -12.34
C LEU A 135 6.84 -18.07 -11.40
N PRO A 136 7.31 -19.14 -10.73
CA PRO A 136 6.48 -19.94 -9.85
C PRO A 136 6.02 -19.18 -8.58
N SER A 137 6.67 -18.07 -8.23
CA SER A 137 6.38 -17.25 -7.05
C SER A 137 5.24 -16.25 -7.22
N LEU A 138 4.68 -16.12 -8.42
CA LEU A 138 3.46 -15.35 -8.65
C LEU A 138 2.23 -16.20 -8.37
N ASP A 139 1.22 -15.60 -7.73
CA ASP A 139 -0.09 -16.23 -7.57
C ASP A 139 -0.72 -16.56 -8.95
N PRO A 140 -1.68 -17.51 -9.03
CA PRO A 140 -2.27 -17.92 -10.29
C PRO A 140 -2.90 -16.78 -11.12
N SER A 141 -3.52 -15.78 -10.48
CA SER A 141 -4.07 -14.60 -11.15
C SER A 141 -2.97 -13.75 -11.76
N SER A 142 -1.98 -13.33 -10.98
CA SER A 142 -0.84 -12.54 -11.48
C SER A 142 -0.09 -13.24 -12.62
N ARG A 143 -0.01 -14.58 -12.60
CA ARG A 143 0.58 -15.36 -13.71
C ARG A 143 -0.26 -15.29 -14.99
N ARG A 144 -1.59 -15.34 -14.87
CA ARG A 144 -2.50 -15.22 -16.01
C ARG A 144 -2.42 -13.81 -16.58
N ASP A 145 -2.52 -12.80 -15.73
CA ASP A 145 -2.49 -11.39 -16.16
C ASP A 145 -1.16 -11.05 -16.84
N LEU A 146 -0.04 -11.53 -16.28
CA LEU A 146 1.26 -11.41 -16.95
C LEU A 146 1.28 -12.13 -18.29
N ALA A 147 0.74 -13.35 -18.36
CA ALA A 147 0.72 -14.13 -19.60
C ALA A 147 -0.07 -13.42 -20.71
N GLU A 148 -1.25 -12.90 -20.39
CA GLU A 148 -2.11 -12.15 -21.30
C GLU A 148 -1.44 -10.86 -21.77
N ARG A 149 -0.82 -10.11 -20.84
CA ARG A 149 -0.07 -8.89 -21.19
C ARG A 149 1.08 -9.16 -22.13
N LEU A 150 1.91 -10.16 -21.82
CA LEU A 150 3.08 -10.50 -22.65
C LEU A 150 2.68 -10.98 -24.05
N ASP A 151 1.51 -11.61 -24.21
CA ASP A 151 1.01 -12.06 -25.52
C ASP A 151 0.55 -10.90 -26.41
N GLY A 152 0.25 -9.73 -25.84
CA GLY A 152 -0.17 -8.52 -26.57
C GLY A 152 0.97 -7.60 -27.03
N LEU A 153 2.22 -7.87 -26.64
CA LEU A 153 3.35 -6.98 -26.94
C LEU A 153 3.98 -7.25 -28.30
N SER A 154 4.58 -6.21 -28.90
CA SER A 154 5.47 -6.40 -30.06
C SER A 154 6.69 -7.26 -29.67
N PRO A 155 7.31 -7.99 -30.61
CA PRO A 155 8.48 -8.82 -30.33
C PRO A 155 9.64 -8.06 -29.68
N GLU A 156 9.87 -6.81 -30.10
CA GLU A 156 10.92 -5.93 -29.56
C GLU A 156 10.60 -5.54 -28.13
N ARG A 157 9.37 -5.08 -27.89
CA ARG A 157 8.91 -4.70 -26.54
C ARG A 157 8.94 -5.88 -25.59
N LEU A 158 8.50 -7.05 -26.05
CA LEU A 158 8.58 -8.28 -25.29
C LEU A 158 10.03 -8.64 -24.97
N ALA A 159 10.95 -8.52 -25.93
CA ALA A 159 12.36 -8.82 -25.70
C ALA A 159 12.97 -7.90 -24.61
N ASP A 160 12.67 -6.60 -24.64
CA ASP A 160 13.17 -5.63 -23.68
C ASP A 160 12.58 -5.83 -22.27
N ASP A 161 11.27 -6.07 -22.18
CA ASP A 161 10.61 -6.34 -20.90
C ASP A 161 11.12 -7.66 -20.29
N LEU A 162 11.30 -8.69 -21.11
CA LEU A 162 11.90 -9.95 -20.68
C LEU A 162 13.35 -9.80 -20.27
N ALA A 163 14.15 -8.97 -20.96
CA ALA A 163 15.53 -8.70 -20.58
C ALA A 163 15.60 -8.03 -19.20
N THR A 164 14.71 -7.05 -18.97
CA THR A 164 14.58 -6.35 -17.68
C THR A 164 14.20 -7.32 -16.55
N LEU A 165 13.15 -8.13 -16.75
CA LEU A 165 12.71 -9.11 -15.75
C LEU A 165 13.73 -10.24 -15.52
N ARG A 166 14.52 -10.62 -16.53
CA ARG A 166 15.58 -11.63 -16.38
C ARG A 166 16.78 -11.11 -15.62
N GLY A 167 17.11 -9.83 -15.78
CA GLY A 167 18.16 -9.15 -15.01
C GLY A 167 17.90 -9.21 -13.50
N ALA A 168 16.63 -9.22 -13.09
CA ALA A 168 16.26 -9.46 -11.69
C ALA A 168 16.53 -10.93 -11.30
N ALA A 169 17.28 -11.11 -10.21
CA ALA A 169 17.67 -12.41 -9.70
C ALA A 169 16.72 -12.91 -8.59
N GLY A 170 16.43 -14.22 -8.61
CA GLY A 170 15.73 -14.93 -7.54
C GLY A 170 14.41 -14.27 -7.13
N ARG A 171 14.28 -13.93 -5.84
CA ARG A 171 13.07 -13.33 -5.25
C ARG A 171 12.71 -11.94 -5.82
N LEU A 172 13.71 -11.16 -6.23
CA LEU A 172 13.48 -9.82 -6.76
C LEU A 172 12.85 -9.89 -8.16
N ARG A 173 13.05 -11.00 -8.88
CA ARG A 173 12.28 -11.29 -10.10
C ARG A 173 10.79 -11.37 -9.84
N ALA A 174 10.38 -11.98 -8.73
CA ALA A 174 8.97 -12.07 -8.34
C ALA A 174 8.38 -10.68 -8.09
N ARG A 175 9.09 -9.84 -7.31
CA ARG A 175 8.68 -8.45 -7.03
C ARG A 175 8.62 -7.62 -8.31
N ALA A 176 9.65 -7.69 -9.16
CA ALA A 176 9.68 -6.98 -10.44
C ALA A 176 8.54 -7.44 -11.37
N SER A 177 8.21 -8.73 -11.37
CA SER A 177 7.08 -9.24 -12.15
C SER A 177 5.73 -8.78 -11.59
N ARG A 178 5.58 -8.70 -10.26
CA ARG A 178 4.40 -8.09 -9.64
C ARG A 178 4.27 -6.60 -9.98
N ALA A 179 5.36 -5.85 -9.90
CA ALA A 179 5.40 -4.45 -10.32
C ALA A 179 5.01 -4.31 -11.79
N TYR A 180 5.53 -5.18 -12.66
CA TYR A 180 5.19 -5.21 -14.08
C TYR A 180 3.69 -5.40 -14.31
N VAL A 181 3.09 -6.38 -13.64
CA VAL A 181 1.64 -6.65 -13.73
C VAL A 181 0.83 -5.49 -13.14
N GLY A 182 1.24 -4.97 -11.98
CA GLY A 182 0.57 -3.88 -11.26
C GLY A 182 0.57 -2.56 -12.01
N MET A 183 1.66 -2.22 -12.71
CA MET A 183 1.71 -1.06 -13.61
C MET A 183 0.65 -1.14 -14.73
N GLY A 184 0.13 -2.33 -15.02
CA GLY A 184 -1.05 -2.47 -15.83
C GLY A 184 -0.92 -1.86 -17.22
N ASP A 185 -1.96 -1.17 -17.66
CA ASP A 185 -2.00 -0.54 -18.99
C ASP A 185 -1.15 0.72 -19.05
N VAL A 186 -0.96 1.39 -17.90
CA VAL A 186 -0.08 2.56 -17.77
C VAL A 186 1.34 2.24 -18.23
N ARG A 187 1.80 0.99 -18.06
CA ARG A 187 3.10 0.53 -18.57
C ARG A 187 3.31 0.83 -20.05
N ALA A 188 2.27 0.74 -20.89
CA ALA A 188 2.37 0.98 -22.34
C ALA A 188 2.57 2.47 -22.69
N GLU A 189 2.15 3.36 -21.79
CA GLU A 189 2.25 4.82 -21.94
C GLU A 189 3.57 5.38 -21.42
N LEU A 190 4.30 4.62 -20.59
CA LEU A 190 5.57 5.04 -20.04
C LEU A 190 6.70 5.02 -21.09
N PRO A 191 7.56 6.05 -21.12
CA PRO A 191 8.83 5.97 -21.83
C PRO A 191 9.67 4.79 -21.34
N ASP A 192 10.41 4.17 -22.26
CA ASP A 192 11.23 2.99 -21.97
C ASP A 192 12.22 3.17 -20.81
N PRO A 193 12.95 4.30 -20.70
CA PRO A 193 13.85 4.53 -19.58
C PRO A 193 13.12 4.59 -18.23
N VAL A 194 11.90 5.13 -18.20
CA VAL A 194 11.08 5.25 -16.97
C VAL A 194 10.66 3.87 -16.50
N ALA A 195 10.03 3.08 -17.37
CA ALA A 195 9.58 1.75 -16.99
C ALA A 195 10.72 0.80 -16.63
N ARG A 196 11.85 0.89 -17.35
CA ARG A 196 13.06 0.14 -17.02
C ARG A 196 13.60 0.51 -15.64
N ALA A 197 13.69 1.81 -15.33
CA ALA A 197 14.14 2.29 -14.03
C ALA A 197 13.24 1.79 -12.89
N LEU A 198 11.91 1.86 -13.05
CA LEU A 198 10.96 1.35 -12.06
C LEU A 198 11.14 -0.16 -11.81
N LEU A 199 11.23 -0.95 -12.88
CA LEU A 199 11.40 -2.40 -12.77
C LEU A 199 12.76 -2.79 -12.17
N ARG A 200 13.83 -2.06 -12.51
CA ARG A 200 15.16 -2.26 -11.92
C ARG A 200 15.20 -1.83 -10.46
N GLY A 201 14.55 -0.72 -10.10
CA GLY A 201 14.40 -0.30 -8.71
C GLY A 201 13.79 -1.38 -7.83
N VAL A 202 12.81 -2.14 -8.34
CA VAL A 202 12.23 -3.27 -7.62
C VAL A 202 13.07 -4.55 -7.71
N GLY A 203 13.68 -4.79 -8.88
CA GLY A 203 14.28 -6.05 -9.28
C GLY A 203 15.77 -6.22 -8.96
N GLU A 204 16.49 -5.13 -8.71
CA GLU A 204 17.91 -5.13 -8.39
C GLU A 204 18.12 -4.94 -6.89
N PRO A 205 18.96 -5.77 -6.24
CA PRO A 205 19.16 -5.68 -4.80
C PRO A 205 19.82 -4.35 -4.43
N ALA A 206 19.33 -3.70 -3.37
CA ALA A 206 19.92 -2.51 -2.81
C ALA A 206 21.31 -2.81 -2.21
N GLY A 207 21.44 -3.93 -1.50
CA GLY A 207 22.69 -4.39 -0.91
C GLY A 207 23.30 -5.61 -1.59
N SER A 208 24.58 -5.84 -1.34
CA SER A 208 25.30 -7.07 -1.72
C SER A 208 24.89 -8.31 -0.90
N ALA A 209 24.28 -8.11 0.28
CA ALA A 209 23.89 -9.22 1.15
C ALA A 209 22.85 -10.15 0.50
N PRO A 210 22.95 -11.48 0.70
CA PRO A 210 21.94 -12.43 0.25
C PRO A 210 20.57 -12.09 0.84
N GLY A 211 19.59 -11.85 -0.04
CA GLY A 211 18.25 -11.48 0.39
C GLY A 211 18.11 -10.00 0.76
N SER A 212 18.90 -9.11 0.15
CA SER A 212 18.63 -7.66 0.10
C SER A 212 17.38 -7.35 -0.72
N GLU A 213 16.60 -6.39 -0.25
CA GLU A 213 15.42 -5.87 -0.95
C GLU A 213 15.81 -5.04 -2.18
N GLY A 214 14.82 -4.65 -2.98
CA GLY A 214 15.03 -3.65 -4.04
C GLY A 214 15.28 -2.26 -3.46
N LEU A 215 15.46 -1.24 -4.30
CA LEU A 215 15.42 0.17 -3.86
C LEU A 215 14.07 0.52 -3.23
N PHE A 216 12.98 -0.01 -3.80
CA PHE A 216 11.63 0.17 -3.30
C PHE A 216 10.72 -1.03 -3.64
N GLY A 217 9.49 -0.96 -3.13
CA GLY A 217 8.44 -1.97 -3.31
C GLY A 217 7.79 -2.01 -4.69
N ALA A 218 7.14 -3.13 -5.01
CA ALA A 218 6.35 -3.26 -6.24
C ALA A 218 5.18 -2.27 -6.28
N GLU A 219 4.55 -2.00 -5.13
CA GLU A 219 3.46 -1.01 -5.01
C GLU A 219 3.96 0.43 -5.21
N THR A 220 5.17 0.76 -4.74
CA THR A 220 5.80 2.06 -5.02
C THR A 220 6.07 2.23 -6.52
N ALA A 221 6.53 1.19 -7.21
CA ALA A 221 6.74 1.22 -8.65
C ALA A 221 5.43 1.42 -9.44
N GLU A 222 4.37 0.70 -9.06
CA GLU A 222 3.03 0.87 -9.63
C GLU A 222 2.53 2.31 -9.42
N LEU A 223 2.66 2.81 -8.19
CA LEU A 223 2.26 4.17 -7.86
C LEU A 223 3.05 5.20 -8.68
N ALA A 224 4.36 5.03 -8.80
CA ALA A 224 5.21 5.95 -9.56
C ALA A 224 4.88 5.95 -11.06
N ALA A 225 4.57 4.79 -11.63
CA ALA A 225 4.06 4.70 -13.00
C ALA A 225 2.77 5.50 -13.19
N GLN A 226 1.81 5.32 -12.28
CA GLN A 226 0.53 6.02 -12.33
C GLN A 226 0.71 7.52 -12.14
N VAL A 227 1.53 7.94 -11.17
CA VAL A 227 1.86 9.37 -10.96
C VAL A 227 2.45 9.96 -12.23
N TYR A 228 3.48 9.34 -12.80
CA TYR A 228 4.13 9.83 -14.01
C TYR A 228 3.14 10.05 -15.16
N ALA A 229 2.26 9.08 -15.42
CA ALA A 229 1.26 9.17 -16.49
C ALA A 229 0.22 10.30 -16.27
N HIS A 230 -0.01 10.69 -15.01
CA HIS A 230 -1.02 11.70 -14.64
C HIS A 230 -0.41 13.04 -14.19
N LEU A 231 0.92 13.21 -14.29
CA LEU A 231 1.56 14.50 -13.98
C LEU A 231 1.05 15.60 -14.94
N PRO A 232 0.83 16.83 -14.44
CA PRO A 232 0.67 18.00 -15.29
C PRO A 232 1.82 18.12 -16.30
N GLU A 233 1.56 18.63 -17.50
CA GLU A 233 2.54 18.65 -18.60
C GLU A 233 3.80 19.45 -18.25
N ASP A 234 3.66 20.57 -17.55
CA ASP A 234 4.77 21.38 -17.04
C ASP A 234 5.63 20.62 -16.04
N VAL A 235 5.00 19.96 -15.06
CA VAL A 235 5.69 19.14 -14.03
C VAL A 235 6.37 17.93 -14.68
N ARG A 236 5.71 17.28 -15.64
CA ARG A 236 6.26 16.15 -16.39
C ARG A 236 7.45 16.57 -17.23
N GLY A 237 7.37 17.71 -17.91
CA GLY A 237 8.46 18.27 -18.69
C GLY A 237 9.69 18.60 -17.83
N GLU A 238 9.49 19.14 -16.63
CA GLU A 238 10.58 19.35 -15.67
C GLU A 238 11.20 18.01 -15.23
N LEU A 239 10.38 17.02 -14.83
CA LEU A 239 10.86 15.69 -14.45
C LEU A 239 11.62 15.00 -15.60
N ASP A 240 11.11 15.05 -16.83
CA ASP A 240 11.78 14.50 -18.01
C ASP A 240 13.16 15.16 -18.22
N GLY A 241 13.27 16.47 -17.99
CA GLY A 241 14.53 17.19 -17.96
C GLY A 241 15.49 16.71 -16.86
N LEU A 242 15.00 16.29 -15.70
CA LEU A 242 15.81 15.66 -14.64
C LEU A 242 16.26 14.25 -15.07
N LEU A 243 15.34 13.42 -15.55
CA LEU A 243 15.59 12.02 -15.95
C LEU A 243 16.56 11.90 -17.15
N ALA A 244 16.62 12.93 -18.00
CA ALA A 244 17.56 13.03 -19.11
C ALA A 244 18.98 13.41 -18.66
N ARG A 245 19.16 14.00 -17.47
CA ARG A 245 20.44 14.49 -16.93
C ARG A 245 21.04 13.60 -15.84
N VAL A 246 20.55 12.37 -15.68
CA VAL A 246 21.14 11.41 -14.74
C VAL A 246 22.58 11.07 -15.13
N GLY A 247 23.39 10.70 -14.14
CA GLY A 247 24.78 10.33 -14.29
C GLY A 247 25.00 9.05 -15.11
N ALA A 248 26.23 8.88 -15.60
CA ALA A 248 26.61 7.72 -16.42
C ALA A 248 26.80 6.43 -15.61
N GLU A 249 27.15 6.53 -14.32
CA GLU A 249 27.55 5.39 -13.48
C GLU A 249 26.37 4.47 -13.12
N ALA A 250 25.26 5.04 -12.65
CA ALA A 250 24.08 4.29 -12.22
C ALA A 250 22.76 4.93 -12.69
N PRO A 251 22.58 5.18 -14.00
CA PRO A 251 21.50 6.01 -14.54
C PRO A 251 20.10 5.48 -14.19
N ASP A 252 19.89 4.16 -14.21
CA ASP A 252 18.57 3.60 -13.87
C ASP A 252 18.28 3.67 -12.36
N THR A 253 19.31 3.64 -11.51
CA THR A 253 19.17 3.83 -10.05
C THR A 253 18.77 5.27 -9.76
N GLU A 254 19.48 6.24 -10.34
CA GLU A 254 19.13 7.66 -10.21
C GLU A 254 17.71 7.95 -10.69
N ARG A 255 17.33 7.44 -11.88
CA ARG A 255 15.95 7.62 -12.39
C ARG A 255 14.91 7.03 -11.45
N ALA A 256 15.15 5.84 -10.91
CA ALA A 256 14.23 5.18 -10.00
C ALA A 256 13.99 6.04 -8.74
N LEU A 257 15.06 6.59 -8.16
CA LEU A 257 15.00 7.47 -6.99
C LEU A 257 14.29 8.80 -7.29
N LEU A 258 14.49 9.38 -8.48
CA LEU A 258 13.77 10.60 -8.89
C LEU A 258 12.28 10.36 -9.09
N LEU A 259 11.91 9.22 -9.68
CA LEU A 259 10.50 8.83 -9.85
C LEU A 259 9.83 8.62 -8.50
N GLU A 260 10.51 7.97 -7.56
CA GLU A 260 10.04 7.82 -6.19
C GLU A 260 9.90 9.15 -5.46
N ALA A 261 10.89 10.05 -5.57
CA ALA A 261 10.84 11.39 -4.98
C ALA A 261 9.62 12.19 -5.47
N VAL A 262 9.34 12.22 -6.78
CA VAL A 262 8.15 12.90 -7.30
C VAL A 262 6.87 12.21 -6.83
N THR A 263 6.88 10.88 -6.75
CA THR A 263 5.75 10.09 -6.25
C THR A 263 5.39 10.45 -4.81
N ALA A 264 6.38 10.63 -3.93
CA ALA A 264 6.17 11.06 -2.55
C ALA A 264 5.44 12.42 -2.45
N ARG A 265 5.53 13.26 -3.49
CA ARG A 265 4.94 14.61 -3.57
C ARG A 265 3.61 14.65 -4.32
N TRP A 266 3.08 13.49 -4.74
CA TRP A 266 1.87 13.42 -5.58
C TRP A 266 0.66 14.18 -5.02
N GLN A 267 0.40 14.11 -3.71
CA GLN A 267 -0.74 14.82 -3.12
C GLN A 267 -0.57 16.34 -3.17
N ASP A 268 0.67 16.83 -3.01
CA ASP A 268 0.99 18.24 -3.11
C ASP A 268 0.79 18.73 -4.54
N ILE A 269 1.28 17.96 -5.52
CA ILE A 269 1.10 18.22 -6.96
C ILE A 269 -0.39 18.24 -7.32
N ARG A 270 -1.19 17.27 -6.85
CA ARG A 270 -2.65 17.23 -7.05
C ARG A 270 -3.37 18.43 -6.42
N ALA A 271 -2.84 18.96 -5.32
CA ALA A 271 -3.35 20.15 -4.66
C ALA A 271 -2.89 21.46 -5.35
N GLY A 272 -2.21 21.37 -6.49
CA GLY A 272 -1.72 22.52 -7.26
C GLY A 272 -0.35 23.04 -6.80
N ARG A 273 0.32 22.38 -5.86
CA ARG A 273 1.72 22.69 -5.48
C ARG A 273 2.65 21.92 -6.40
N THR A 274 2.95 22.53 -7.55
CA THR A 274 3.73 21.92 -8.64
C THR A 274 5.24 22.18 -8.57
N ASP A 275 5.72 22.88 -7.54
CA ASP A 275 7.15 23.18 -7.36
C ASP A 275 7.97 21.91 -7.09
N LEU A 276 8.90 21.60 -8.00
CA LEU A 276 9.85 20.48 -7.87
C LEU A 276 11.24 20.93 -7.39
N SER A 277 11.41 22.15 -6.89
CA SER A 277 12.72 22.69 -6.45
C SER A 277 13.49 21.76 -5.51
N GLU A 278 12.82 21.10 -4.57
CA GLU A 278 13.40 20.13 -3.67
C GLU A 278 13.86 18.84 -4.38
N VAL A 279 13.06 18.35 -5.34
CA VAL A 279 13.44 17.18 -6.17
C VAL A 279 14.60 17.54 -7.10
N THR A 280 14.62 18.76 -7.63
CA THR A 280 15.72 19.28 -8.47
C THR A 280 17.02 19.38 -7.66
N ALA A 281 16.97 19.92 -6.44
CA ALA A 281 18.13 19.97 -5.55
C ALA A 281 18.64 18.56 -5.19
N PHE A 282 17.73 17.63 -4.91
CA PHE A 282 18.06 16.23 -4.68
C PHE A 282 18.70 15.59 -5.93
N ALA A 283 18.13 15.81 -7.11
CA ALA A 283 18.67 15.31 -8.38
C ALA A 283 20.09 15.79 -8.64
N ASP A 284 20.37 17.06 -8.35
CA ASP A 284 21.72 17.62 -8.47
C ASP A 284 22.69 17.02 -7.44
N ALA A 285 22.22 16.71 -6.23
CA ALA A 285 23.04 16.11 -5.18
C ALA A 285 23.44 14.66 -5.47
N ILE A 286 22.57 13.88 -6.12
CA ILE A 286 22.81 12.46 -6.40
C ILE A 286 23.44 12.18 -7.77
N ARG A 287 23.48 13.19 -8.66
CA ARG A 287 23.91 13.01 -10.05
C ARG A 287 25.35 12.48 -10.15
N GLY A 288 25.52 11.38 -10.88
CA GLY A 288 26.84 10.82 -11.17
C GLY A 288 27.45 10.01 -10.03
N LEU A 289 26.71 9.83 -8.93
CA LEU A 289 27.13 8.91 -7.88
C LEU A 289 27.03 7.47 -8.37
N ASP A 290 27.94 6.63 -7.88
CA ASP A 290 27.84 5.19 -8.10
C ASP A 290 26.62 4.62 -7.36
N ARG A 291 26.21 3.41 -7.76
CA ARG A 291 25.03 2.74 -7.19
C ARG A 291 25.13 2.55 -5.68
N GLU A 292 26.33 2.26 -5.15
CA GLU A 292 26.52 1.99 -3.73
C GLU A 292 26.35 3.26 -2.90
N ALA A 293 26.86 4.39 -3.38
CA ALA A 293 26.66 5.71 -2.79
C ALA A 293 25.19 6.14 -2.85
N LEU A 294 24.51 5.92 -3.98
CA LEU A 294 23.07 6.17 -4.12
C LEU A 294 22.28 5.39 -3.08
N VAL A 295 22.44 4.06 -3.03
CA VAL A 295 21.73 3.21 -2.07
C VAL A 295 22.00 3.66 -0.64
N ARG A 296 23.28 3.84 -0.25
CA ARG A 296 23.63 4.22 1.12
C ARG A 296 23.08 5.58 1.52
N GLY A 297 22.98 6.51 0.58
CA GLY A 297 22.46 7.84 0.82
C GLY A 297 20.94 7.89 0.89
N THR A 298 20.23 7.01 0.18
CA THR A 298 18.77 7.09 0.02
C THR A 298 17.98 6.02 0.76
N THR A 299 18.60 5.33 1.72
CA THR A 299 17.92 4.45 2.67
C THR A 299 18.44 4.70 4.08
N VAL A 300 17.54 4.65 5.04
CA VAL A 300 17.87 4.72 6.46
C VAL A 300 17.86 3.34 7.11
N LEU A 301 17.69 2.27 6.34
CA LEU A 301 17.86 0.89 6.79
C LEU A 301 19.33 0.46 6.76
N ASP A 302 19.66 -0.56 7.56
CA ASP A 302 20.99 -1.18 7.56
C ASP A 302 21.23 -2.04 6.32
N VAL A 303 21.65 -1.41 5.23
CA VAL A 303 22.15 -2.13 4.06
C VAL A 303 23.53 -2.71 4.36
N ASP A 304 23.75 -3.96 3.96
CA ASP A 304 25.03 -4.68 4.03
C ASP A 304 25.69 -4.76 5.42
N GLY A 305 24.86 -4.94 6.46
CA GLY A 305 25.35 -5.11 7.83
C GLY A 305 25.89 -3.82 8.46
N GLY A 306 25.59 -2.66 7.87
CA GLY A 306 25.84 -1.36 8.46
C GLY A 306 24.93 -1.05 9.65
N VAL A 307 24.84 0.24 10.00
CA VAL A 307 23.89 0.75 11.00
C VAL A 307 22.94 1.71 10.29
N GLY A 308 21.64 1.44 10.31
CA GLY A 308 20.60 2.36 9.82
C GLY A 308 20.32 3.51 10.80
N LEU A 309 19.12 4.08 10.72
CA LEU A 309 18.67 5.14 11.62
C LEU A 309 18.68 4.69 13.08
N LEU A 310 19.49 5.36 13.90
CA LEU A 310 19.50 5.13 15.34
C LEU A 310 18.60 6.15 16.04
N GLN A 311 17.70 5.69 16.90
CA GLN A 311 17.01 6.57 17.84
C GLN A 311 18.03 7.17 18.81
N LEU A 312 17.97 8.48 19.01
CA LEU A 312 18.93 9.19 19.86
C LEU A 312 18.47 9.25 21.32
N ASP A 313 17.15 9.34 21.53
CA ASP A 313 16.51 9.24 22.83
C ASP A 313 15.93 7.81 23.00
N PRO A 314 16.22 7.10 24.10
CA PRO A 314 15.61 5.80 24.41
C PRO A 314 14.08 5.78 24.41
N ARG A 315 13.42 6.93 24.54
CA ARG A 315 11.96 7.09 24.53
C ARG A 315 11.39 7.41 23.15
N ALA A 316 12.22 7.55 22.13
CA ALA A 316 11.84 8.02 20.80
C ALA A 316 11.67 6.91 19.74
N CYS A 317 11.52 5.65 20.16
CA CYS A 317 11.40 4.51 19.23
C CYS A 317 10.30 4.71 18.19
N THR A 318 9.14 5.21 18.62
CA THR A 318 8.01 5.44 17.75
C THR A 318 8.27 6.53 16.70
N GLN A 319 8.90 7.64 17.09
CA GLN A 319 9.27 8.74 16.19
C GLN A 319 10.33 8.27 15.20
N ALA A 320 11.32 7.51 15.66
CA ALA A 320 12.34 6.93 14.80
C ALA A 320 11.71 5.98 13.76
N CYS A 321 10.78 5.11 14.15
CA CYS A 321 10.05 4.27 13.20
C CYS A 321 9.22 5.06 12.18
N ALA A 322 8.59 6.17 12.59
CA ALA A 322 7.86 7.05 11.67
C ALA A 322 8.82 7.70 10.65
N LEU A 323 9.99 8.13 11.08
CA LEU A 323 11.03 8.67 10.21
C LEU A 323 11.56 7.61 9.24
N VAL A 324 11.77 6.37 9.69
CA VAL A 324 12.16 5.26 8.82
C VAL A 324 11.14 5.05 7.72
N ILE A 325 9.88 4.84 8.07
CA ILE A 325 8.80 4.60 7.10
C ILE A 325 8.67 5.77 6.11
N ARG A 326 8.86 7.01 6.58
CA ARG A 326 8.86 8.19 5.72
C ARG A 326 10.06 8.22 4.78
N ALA A 327 11.25 7.95 5.28
CA ALA A 327 12.48 7.98 4.52
C ALA A 327 12.52 6.89 3.44
N GLU A 328 12.03 5.68 3.76
CA GLU A 328 11.90 4.59 2.78
C GLU A 328 10.77 4.83 1.76
N ALA A 329 9.90 5.83 1.97
CA ALA A 329 8.88 6.26 1.01
C ALA A 329 9.27 7.54 0.25
N ASP A 330 10.29 8.27 0.69
CA ASP A 330 10.78 9.52 0.09
C ASP A 330 12.32 9.59 0.16
N PRO A 331 13.03 9.28 -0.95
CA PRO A 331 14.49 9.24 -0.94
C PRO A 331 15.14 10.60 -0.70
N VAL A 332 14.40 11.72 -0.86
CA VAL A 332 14.88 13.05 -0.47
C VAL A 332 15.01 13.14 1.05
N VAL A 333 14.02 12.62 1.78
CA VAL A 333 14.03 12.60 3.24
C VAL A 333 15.12 11.65 3.73
N ALA A 334 15.29 10.49 3.09
CA ALA A 334 16.38 9.57 3.41
C ALA A 334 17.75 10.25 3.22
N TRP A 335 17.95 10.95 2.10
CA TRP A 335 19.18 11.68 1.81
C TRP A 335 19.47 12.79 2.81
N GLU A 336 18.45 13.56 3.21
CA GLU A 336 18.59 14.56 4.26
C GLU A 336 18.98 13.91 5.59
N LEU A 337 18.33 12.81 5.98
CA LEU A 337 18.64 12.10 7.22
C LEU A 337 20.06 11.52 7.23
N THR A 338 20.48 10.85 6.17
CA THR A 338 21.80 10.22 6.08
C THR A 338 22.93 11.25 5.99
N SER A 339 22.70 12.39 5.31
CA SER A 339 23.69 13.47 5.21
C SER A 339 23.92 14.19 6.55
N VAL A 340 22.87 14.39 7.35
CA VAL A 340 23.01 15.06 8.66
C VAL A 340 23.52 14.09 9.74
N MET A 341 22.99 12.87 9.80
CA MET A 341 23.38 11.93 10.86
C MET A 341 24.81 11.40 10.73
N GLY A 342 25.51 11.75 9.64
CA GLY A 342 26.91 11.40 9.44
C GLY A 342 27.09 9.91 9.19
N GLN A 343 28.18 9.55 8.53
CA GLN A 343 28.47 8.17 8.17
C GLN A 343 28.42 7.25 9.41
N ARG A 344 27.43 6.35 9.37
CA ARG A 344 27.21 5.14 10.16
C ARG A 344 28.50 4.64 10.85
N GLY A 345 28.58 4.73 12.18
CA GLY A 345 29.68 4.09 12.93
C GLY A 345 29.83 4.55 14.38
N GLU A 346 29.61 5.83 14.65
CA GLU A 346 29.59 6.37 16.00
C GLU A 346 28.17 6.82 16.33
N ARG A 347 27.66 6.49 17.53
CA ARG A 347 26.40 7.08 17.99
C ARG A 347 26.61 8.58 17.97
N PRO A 348 25.89 9.35 17.13
CA PRO A 348 26.00 10.80 17.18
C PRO A 348 25.74 11.20 18.63
N HIS A 349 26.60 12.06 19.19
CA HIS A 349 26.36 12.48 20.55
C HIS A 349 25.04 13.26 20.52
N ALA A 350 24.11 12.95 21.42
CA ALA A 350 22.83 13.67 21.49
C ALA A 350 23.00 15.18 21.71
N SER A 351 24.22 15.66 21.98
CA SER A 351 24.61 17.07 22.06
C SER A 351 25.09 17.69 20.75
N ASP A 352 25.24 16.93 19.67
CA ASP A 352 25.71 17.46 18.38
C ASP A 352 24.67 18.42 17.81
N ALA A 353 25.07 19.68 17.61
CA ALA A 353 24.15 20.76 17.25
C ALA A 353 23.35 20.46 15.97
N GLY A 354 23.98 19.86 14.95
CA GLY A 354 23.30 19.48 13.70
C GLY A 354 22.28 18.35 13.90
N VAL A 355 22.57 17.43 14.83
CA VAL A 355 21.67 16.32 15.19
C VAL A 355 20.47 16.84 15.97
N LEU A 356 20.70 17.73 16.94
CA LEU A 356 19.63 18.40 17.69
C LEU A 356 18.79 19.32 16.81
N GLU A 357 19.40 20.08 15.90
CA GLU A 357 18.67 20.92 14.94
C GLU A 357 17.82 20.06 14.00
N THR A 358 18.34 18.94 13.54
CA THR A 358 17.61 18.00 12.68
C THR A 358 16.47 17.35 13.44
N TYR A 359 16.71 16.90 14.67
CA TYR A 359 15.67 16.40 15.55
C TYR A 359 14.61 17.46 15.84
N ALA A 360 15.02 18.70 16.12
CA ALA A 360 14.12 19.85 16.31
C ALA A 360 13.32 20.17 15.05
N ARG A 361 13.92 20.09 13.85
CA ARG A 361 13.18 20.20 12.58
C ARG A 361 12.14 19.09 12.41
N PHE A 362 12.41 17.89 12.92
CA PHE A 362 11.46 16.78 12.93
C PHE A 362 10.38 16.92 14.00
N THR A 363 10.73 17.37 15.21
CA THR A 363 9.81 17.50 16.35
C THR A 363 9.02 18.80 16.36
N GLU A 364 9.58 19.90 15.84
CA GLU A 364 9.02 21.26 15.94
C GLU A 364 8.81 21.93 14.57
N GLY A 365 9.36 21.37 13.48
CA GLY A 365 9.42 22.01 12.16
C GLY A 365 8.55 21.37 11.05
N ARG A 366 9.00 21.56 9.79
CA ARG A 366 8.36 21.21 8.49
C ARG A 366 7.76 19.79 8.40
N TRP A 367 8.21 18.87 9.26
CA TRP A 367 7.87 17.45 9.25
C TRP A 367 7.05 16.97 10.47
N GLY A 368 6.77 17.86 11.45
CA GLY A 368 5.62 17.80 12.34
C GLY A 368 5.47 16.65 13.34
N ALA A 369 6.40 16.47 14.28
CA ALA A 369 6.20 15.59 15.47
C ALA A 369 6.18 16.35 16.82
N PRO A 370 5.24 17.28 17.08
CA PRO A 370 5.23 18.00 18.34
C PRO A 370 4.84 17.06 19.49
N GLN A 371 5.85 16.68 20.27
CA GLN A 371 5.77 15.95 21.53
C GLN A 371 5.23 14.50 21.46
N MET A 372 5.57 13.72 22.49
CA MET A 372 5.29 12.28 22.69
C MET A 372 3.79 11.91 22.82
N GLY A 373 2.91 12.51 22.01
CA GLY A 373 1.50 12.15 21.79
C GLY A 373 1.31 11.37 20.47
N PRO A 374 0.11 10.84 20.18
CA PRO A 374 -0.08 9.67 19.33
C PRO A 374 0.52 9.88 17.93
N SER A 375 1.62 9.17 17.74
CA SER A 375 2.50 9.06 16.59
C SER A 375 1.85 8.81 15.23
N LEU A 376 0.57 8.47 15.23
CA LEU A 376 -0.29 8.30 14.05
C LEU A 376 -0.32 9.53 13.13
N ARG A 377 -0.27 10.75 13.70
CA ARG A 377 -0.30 11.98 12.89
C ARG A 377 0.90 12.14 11.95
N LEU A 378 2.05 11.54 12.28
CA LEU A 378 3.23 11.55 11.41
C LEU A 378 3.05 10.65 10.19
N TYR A 379 2.33 9.54 10.35
CA TYR A 379 2.03 8.61 9.27
C TYR A 379 1.08 9.23 8.24
N ASP A 380 0.04 9.91 8.71
CA ASP A 380 -1.02 10.51 7.90
C ASP A 380 -0.56 11.71 7.06
N GLN A 381 0.54 12.37 7.42
CA GLN A 381 0.97 13.62 6.77
C GLN A 381 1.93 13.44 5.60
N SER A 382 2.59 12.29 5.44
CA SER A 382 3.79 12.25 4.57
C SER A 382 4.00 11.03 3.67
N THR A 383 3.17 10.00 3.74
CA THR A 383 3.46 8.72 3.06
C THR A 383 2.53 8.40 1.88
N ASN A 384 1.62 9.30 1.50
CA ASN A 384 0.49 9.01 0.61
C ASN A 384 -0.33 7.77 1.03
N ARG A 385 -0.15 7.29 2.27
CA ARG A 385 -0.75 6.10 2.85
C ARG A 385 -1.44 6.49 4.16
N GLY A 386 -2.66 6.02 4.37
CA GLY A 386 -3.28 6.05 5.70
C GLY A 386 -2.80 4.84 6.51
N TYR A 387 -2.87 4.86 7.84
CA TYR A 387 -2.45 3.73 8.67
C TYR A 387 -3.52 3.34 9.71
N VAL A 388 -3.86 2.05 9.79
CA VAL A 388 -4.90 1.51 10.68
C VAL A 388 -4.32 0.48 11.63
N ALA A 389 -4.56 0.63 12.93
CA ALA A 389 -4.11 -0.31 13.95
C ALA A 389 -4.83 -1.68 13.85
N GLN A 390 -4.06 -2.77 13.83
CA GLN A 390 -4.52 -4.15 13.81
C GLN A 390 -3.67 -5.03 14.74
N GLN A 391 -4.20 -6.20 15.14
CA GLN A 391 -3.46 -7.15 15.98
C GLN A 391 -2.50 -8.00 15.15
N ALA A 392 -1.21 -7.94 15.47
CA ALA A 392 -0.15 -8.60 14.71
C ALA A 392 -0.02 -10.09 15.01
N ASP A 393 -0.34 -10.53 16.24
CA ASP A 393 -0.05 -11.87 16.73
C ASP A 393 -1.09 -12.94 16.36
N THR A 394 -2.12 -12.57 15.60
CA THR A 394 -3.14 -13.48 15.06
C THR A 394 -2.75 -14.06 13.70
N PRO A 395 -3.27 -15.24 13.28
CA PRO A 395 -3.02 -15.77 11.94
C PRO A 395 -3.40 -14.78 10.81
N ALA A 396 -4.54 -14.10 10.95
CA ALA A 396 -5.00 -13.11 9.98
C ALA A 396 -4.08 -11.88 9.94
N GLY A 397 -3.66 -11.37 11.11
CA GLY A 397 -2.71 -10.26 11.20
C GLY A 397 -1.38 -10.58 10.54
N ARG A 398 -0.82 -11.78 10.78
CA ARG A 398 0.42 -12.23 10.14
C ARG A 398 0.29 -12.39 8.64
N ALA A 399 -0.82 -12.95 8.16
CA ALA A 399 -1.10 -13.05 6.73
C ALA A 399 -1.17 -11.66 6.09
N ARG A 400 -1.80 -10.69 6.78
CA ARG A 400 -1.88 -9.30 6.31
C ARG A 400 -0.52 -8.62 6.28
N ILE A 401 0.30 -8.79 7.32
CA ILE A 401 1.69 -8.29 7.37
C ILE A 401 2.48 -8.84 6.17
N ALA A 402 2.43 -10.15 5.92
CA ALA A 402 3.12 -10.74 4.78
C ALA A 402 2.64 -10.13 3.46
N ALA A 403 1.33 -9.96 3.28
CA ALA A 403 0.77 -9.37 2.06
C ALA A 403 1.21 -7.91 1.85
N LEU A 404 1.34 -7.11 2.91
CA LEU A 404 1.88 -5.75 2.83
C LEU A 404 3.36 -5.74 2.41
N LEU A 405 4.19 -6.51 3.12
CA LEU A 405 5.64 -6.57 2.86
C LEU A 405 5.96 -7.17 1.48
N GLU A 406 5.17 -8.14 1.03
CA GLU A 406 5.30 -8.74 -0.30
C GLU A 406 5.07 -7.71 -1.43
N ARG A 407 4.24 -6.70 -1.16
CA ARG A 407 4.01 -5.54 -2.04
C ARG A 407 5.06 -4.45 -1.86
N GLY A 408 5.92 -4.59 -0.85
CA GLY A 408 6.93 -3.61 -0.44
C GLY A 408 6.33 -2.39 0.26
N VAL A 409 5.35 -2.67 1.13
CA VAL A 409 4.78 -1.70 2.06
C VAL A 409 5.35 -1.98 3.44
N ASP A 410 6.10 -1.03 3.97
CA ASP A 410 6.64 -1.11 5.33
C ASP A 410 5.52 -1.07 6.38
N VAL A 411 5.70 -1.86 7.44
CA VAL A 411 4.72 -2.05 8.49
C VAL A 411 5.31 -1.60 9.83
N TYR A 412 4.70 -0.57 10.43
CA TYR A 412 5.00 -0.23 11.81
C TYR A 412 4.52 -1.34 12.75
N LEU A 413 5.38 -1.77 13.67
CA LEU A 413 5.10 -2.82 14.63
C LEU A 413 5.37 -2.34 16.06
N GLY A 414 4.34 -2.30 16.88
CA GLY A 414 4.48 -2.17 18.33
C GLY A 414 4.83 -3.53 18.93
N VAL A 415 5.86 -3.57 19.76
CA VAL A 415 6.29 -4.77 20.48
C VAL A 415 6.24 -4.53 21.98
N ARG A 416 6.00 -5.60 22.73
CA ARG A 416 6.01 -5.59 24.20
C ARG A 416 7.03 -6.59 24.71
N TRP A 417 7.92 -6.12 25.57
CA TRP A 417 8.88 -6.96 26.28
C TRP A 417 8.19 -7.81 27.35
N GLU A 418 8.79 -8.94 27.72
CA GLU A 418 8.30 -9.79 28.82
C GLU A 418 8.12 -9.01 30.14
N GLY A 419 8.96 -8.00 30.40
CA GLY A 419 8.86 -7.09 31.56
C GLY A 419 7.78 -6.00 31.45
N GLY A 420 6.98 -5.97 30.38
CA GLY A 420 5.84 -5.06 30.22
C GLY A 420 6.14 -3.71 29.58
N SER A 421 7.42 -3.36 29.36
CA SER A 421 7.79 -2.16 28.61
C SER A 421 7.43 -2.31 27.12
N GLY A 422 7.02 -1.20 26.48
CA GLY A 422 6.72 -1.14 25.05
C GLY A 422 7.91 -0.68 24.23
N HIS A 423 7.96 -1.07 22.97
CA HIS A 423 8.94 -0.62 21.98
C HIS A 423 8.31 -0.59 20.59
N ALA A 424 8.93 0.13 19.66
CA ALA A 424 8.46 0.24 18.28
C ALA A 424 9.55 -0.21 17.32
N THR A 425 9.15 -0.95 16.29
CA THR A 425 10.00 -1.45 15.21
C THR A 425 9.30 -1.27 13.86
N VAL A 426 10.03 -1.46 12.78
CA VAL A 426 9.48 -1.44 11.41
C VAL A 426 9.76 -2.78 10.76
N LEU A 427 8.76 -3.38 10.12
CA LEU A 427 8.98 -4.51 9.22
C LEU A 427 9.10 -3.96 7.79
N THR A 428 10.13 -4.36 7.05
CA THR A 428 10.44 -3.75 5.74
C THR A 428 10.43 -4.75 4.58
N ASP A 429 10.68 -6.03 4.86
CA ASP A 429 10.70 -7.07 3.83
C ASP A 429 10.18 -8.41 4.35
N VAL A 430 9.87 -9.32 3.42
CA VAL A 430 9.42 -10.68 3.70
C VAL A 430 10.04 -11.67 2.70
N ARG A 431 10.45 -12.83 3.21
CA ARG A 431 11.02 -13.91 2.40
C ARG A 431 10.54 -15.28 2.86
N GLY A 432 10.80 -16.29 2.04
CA GLY A 432 10.40 -17.66 2.33
C GLY A 432 8.91 -17.93 2.12
N GLU A 433 8.51 -19.18 2.34
CA GLU A 433 7.17 -19.68 2.06
C GLU A 433 6.64 -20.50 3.24
N GLY A 434 5.31 -20.53 3.39
CA GLY A 434 4.63 -21.30 4.41
C GLY A 434 5.17 -21.04 5.82
N ALA A 435 5.53 -22.12 6.52
CA ALA A 435 6.05 -22.05 7.88
C ALA A 435 7.48 -21.48 8.00
N ARG A 436 8.23 -21.38 6.89
CA ARG A 436 9.59 -20.81 6.85
C ARG A 436 9.59 -19.35 6.37
N ARG A 437 8.43 -18.70 6.45
CA ARG A 437 8.30 -17.31 6.06
C ARG A 437 8.91 -16.43 7.15
N GLU A 438 9.87 -15.60 6.76
CA GLU A 438 10.57 -14.67 7.64
C GLU A 438 10.26 -13.24 7.22
N VAL A 439 10.20 -12.33 8.19
CA VAL A 439 10.10 -10.88 7.98
C VAL A 439 11.37 -10.19 8.44
N ARG A 440 11.78 -9.15 7.72
CA ARG A 440 12.88 -8.28 8.12
C ARG A 440 12.35 -7.23 9.08
N LEU A 441 12.85 -7.23 10.30
CA LEU A 441 12.50 -6.29 11.37
C LEU A 441 13.67 -5.35 11.58
N PHE A 442 13.45 -4.07 11.35
CA PHE A 442 14.35 -2.97 11.68
C PHE A 442 14.03 -2.43 13.08
N ASP A 443 15.06 -2.35 13.91
CA ASP A 443 14.97 -1.84 15.27
C ASP A 443 15.73 -0.51 15.41
N PRO A 444 15.04 0.62 15.62
CA PRO A 444 15.68 1.92 15.74
C PRO A 444 16.54 2.05 17.00
N SER A 445 16.39 1.20 18.02
CA SER A 445 17.22 1.26 19.23
C SER A 445 18.66 0.77 19.01
N SER A 446 18.84 -0.12 18.04
CA SER A 446 20.14 -0.65 17.63
C SER A 446 20.57 -0.12 16.25
N GLY A 447 19.63 0.41 15.46
CA GLY A 447 19.83 0.76 14.07
C GLY A 447 20.10 -0.46 13.20
N ARG A 448 19.64 -1.66 13.59
CA ARG A 448 19.91 -2.91 12.88
C ARG A 448 18.64 -3.62 12.48
N SER A 449 18.72 -4.41 11.42
CA SER A 449 17.70 -5.35 11.02
C SER A 449 18.03 -6.77 11.42
N SER A 450 17.00 -7.54 11.69
CA SER A 450 17.08 -9.00 11.84
C SER A 450 15.97 -9.68 11.04
N TRP A 451 16.20 -10.93 10.66
CA TRP A 451 15.15 -11.78 10.11
C TRP A 451 14.48 -12.54 11.24
N VAL A 452 13.15 -12.47 11.32
CA VAL A 452 12.34 -13.14 12.34
C VAL A 452 11.31 -14.01 11.63
N ASN A 453 11.09 -15.24 12.09
CA ASN A 453 10.02 -16.05 11.51
C ASN A 453 8.67 -15.37 11.76
N LEU A 454 7.87 -15.24 10.72
CA LEU A 454 6.55 -14.61 10.80
C LEU A 454 5.63 -15.35 11.78
N SER A 455 5.77 -16.67 11.87
CA SER A 455 5.06 -17.52 12.84
C SER A 455 5.50 -17.29 14.30
N GLU A 456 6.62 -16.63 14.53
CA GLU A 456 7.20 -16.36 15.85
C GLU A 456 6.92 -14.94 16.34
N LEU A 457 6.21 -14.09 15.58
CA LEU A 457 5.90 -12.73 16.03
C LEU A 457 5.14 -12.66 17.37
N GLY A 458 4.46 -13.74 17.77
CA GLY A 458 3.85 -13.83 19.10
C GLY A 458 4.85 -13.98 20.25
N ASP A 459 6.09 -14.42 19.97
CA ASP A 459 7.13 -14.70 20.95
C ASP A 459 8.51 -14.89 20.28
N PHE A 460 9.27 -13.80 20.13
CA PHE A 460 10.56 -13.77 19.41
C PHE A 460 11.66 -13.05 20.22
N GLU A 461 12.91 -13.18 19.80
CA GLU A 461 14.05 -12.49 20.41
C GLU A 461 14.35 -11.18 19.67
N LEU A 462 14.48 -10.08 20.42
CA LEU A 462 14.94 -8.78 19.93
C LEU A 462 15.93 -8.19 20.94
N ASN A 463 17.15 -7.89 20.49
CA ASN A 463 18.25 -7.41 21.34
C ASN A 463 18.50 -8.26 22.60
N GLY A 464 18.47 -9.59 22.49
CA GLY A 464 18.71 -10.48 23.63
C GLY A 464 17.56 -10.54 24.63
N SER A 465 16.41 -9.95 24.32
CA SER A 465 15.21 -9.98 25.16
C SER A 465 14.02 -10.59 24.42
N ARG A 466 13.15 -11.30 25.15
CA ARG A 466 11.89 -11.83 24.58
C ARG A 466 10.89 -10.70 24.36
N ALA A 467 10.33 -10.66 23.16
CA ALA A 467 9.36 -9.69 22.70
C ALA A 467 8.14 -10.38 22.09
N ARG A 468 6.98 -9.71 22.21
CA ARG A 468 5.74 -10.10 21.54
C ARG A 468 5.23 -8.94 20.71
N ALA A 469 4.87 -9.21 19.47
CA ALA A 469 4.17 -8.26 18.62
C ALA A 469 2.79 -7.95 19.21
N GLY A 470 2.48 -6.68 19.34
CA GLY A 470 1.18 -6.17 19.78
C GLY A 470 0.37 -5.69 18.60
N LEU A 471 0.32 -4.37 18.43
CA LEU A 471 -0.38 -3.72 17.33
C LEU A 471 0.57 -3.50 16.16
N PHE A 472 0.11 -3.74 14.94
CA PHE A 472 0.75 -3.23 13.73
C PHE A 472 -0.16 -2.22 13.05
N HIS A 473 0.42 -1.39 12.20
CA HIS A 473 -0.35 -0.43 11.42
C HIS A 473 -0.37 -0.87 9.95
N ASP A 474 -1.57 -1.18 9.47
CA ASP A 474 -1.84 -1.54 8.09
C ASP A 474 -1.90 -0.28 7.25
N SER A 475 -1.14 -0.21 6.15
CA SER A 475 -1.28 0.91 5.22
C SER A 475 -2.64 0.78 4.53
N ALA A 476 -3.57 1.64 4.92
CA ALA A 476 -4.79 1.85 4.22
C ALA A 476 -4.52 2.38 2.81
N ARG A 477 -4.83 1.58 1.78
CA ARG A 477 -4.98 2.09 0.42
C ARG A 477 -6.15 3.08 0.47
N GLY A 478 -5.84 4.35 0.33
CA GLY A 478 -6.83 5.42 0.28
C GLY A 478 -6.28 6.77 0.68
N ARG A 479 -7.03 7.81 0.29
CA ARG A 479 -6.71 9.21 0.59
C ARG A 479 -6.50 9.41 2.10
N ARG A 480 -5.71 10.44 2.43
CA ARG A 480 -5.56 11.02 3.78
C ARG A 480 -6.90 11.22 4.53
N ASP A 481 -8.00 11.39 3.79
CA ASP A 481 -9.34 11.65 4.32
C ASP A 481 -10.28 10.42 4.29
N ALA A 482 -9.78 9.22 3.93
CA ALA A 482 -10.59 8.04 3.64
C ALA A 482 -10.30 6.83 4.55
N VAL A 483 -10.00 7.08 5.83
CA VAL A 483 -10.17 6.06 6.87
C VAL A 483 -11.64 6.09 7.30
N THR A 484 -12.44 5.15 6.79
CA THR A 484 -13.82 4.97 7.27
C THR A 484 -13.85 3.95 8.38
N TRP A 485 -14.98 3.88 9.07
CA TRP A 485 -15.22 2.91 10.13
C TRP A 485 -15.88 1.67 9.52
N ASP A 486 -15.26 0.48 9.66
CA ASP A 486 -15.85 -0.80 9.27
C ASP A 486 -16.99 -1.10 10.26
N PRO A 487 -18.26 -1.07 9.84
CA PRO A 487 -19.39 -1.31 10.73
C PRO A 487 -19.42 -2.75 11.26
N GLY A 488 -18.91 -3.71 10.49
CA GLY A 488 -18.87 -5.13 10.83
C GLY A 488 -17.71 -5.47 11.76
N ALA A 489 -16.53 -4.87 11.56
CA ALA A 489 -15.35 -5.14 12.38
C ALA A 489 -15.18 -4.17 13.56
N GLY A 490 -15.98 -3.09 13.64
CA GLY A 490 -15.92 -2.11 14.73
C GLY A 490 -14.56 -1.42 14.86
N ARG A 491 -13.85 -1.28 13.74
CA ARG A 491 -12.50 -0.69 13.68
C ARG A 491 -12.37 0.18 12.42
N PRO A 492 -11.46 1.16 12.40
CA PRO A 492 -11.17 1.88 11.17
C PRO A 492 -10.71 0.91 10.09
N VAL A 493 -11.09 1.15 8.85
CA VAL A 493 -10.61 0.45 7.65
C VAL A 493 -10.23 1.48 6.60
N ALA A 494 -9.28 1.08 5.77
CA ALA A 494 -8.98 1.76 4.54
C ALA A 494 -10.21 1.75 3.63
N THR A 495 -10.71 2.92 3.23
CA THR A 495 -11.67 2.99 2.12
C THR A 495 -11.01 3.56 0.89
N ASP A 496 -11.28 2.85 -0.20
CA ASP A 496 -11.05 3.20 -1.59
C ASP A 496 -9.59 3.35 -2.01
N SER A 497 -9.23 2.63 -3.07
CA SER A 497 -7.98 2.84 -3.78
C SER A 497 -7.84 4.32 -4.17
N LEU A 498 -6.64 4.89 -4.02
CA LEU A 498 -6.29 6.25 -4.46
C LEU A 498 -6.61 6.50 -5.96
N PHE A 499 -6.86 5.42 -6.70
CA PHE A 499 -7.07 5.33 -8.14
C PHE A 499 -8.45 4.80 -8.57
N GLU A 500 -9.35 4.42 -7.65
CA GLU A 500 -10.71 3.97 -8.03
C GLU A 500 -11.56 5.07 -8.67
N ARG A 501 -11.16 6.35 -8.55
CA ARG A 501 -11.78 7.48 -9.27
C ARG A 501 -11.11 7.84 -10.60
N LEU A 502 -10.03 7.14 -10.97
CA LEU A 502 -9.30 7.36 -12.23
C LEU A 502 -9.62 6.29 -13.29
N ARG A 503 -10.33 5.22 -12.91
CA ARG A 503 -11.06 4.34 -13.82
C ARG A 503 -12.48 4.87 -13.99
#